data_AF-A0A6L3JPL9-F1
#
_entry.id   AF-A0A6L3JPL9-F1
#
_cell.length_a   1.000
_cell.length_b   1.000
_cell.length_c   1.000
_cell.angle_alpha   90.00
_cell.angle_beta   90.00
_cell.angle_gamma   90.00
#
_symmetry.space_group_name_H-M   'P 1'
#
loop_
_entity.id
_entity.type
_entity.pdbx_description
1 polymer ?
#
loop_
_entity_poly.entity_id
_entity_poly.type
_entity_poly.pdbx_seq_one_letter_code
_entity_poly.pdbx_strand_id
1 'polypeptide(L)'
;AYAIARKRKTFVSESILVGSAKDGRAAIIEKSPEKIALFTGNGQQIICTNHYQSETFGHDKRNLENIETSDSPYRFARLQELLKENRPINASKAASILRNRKGVGEAELGLANEMAINQFIAHHSVIFQPGKKLMWVSTSPWQCGKYVAYDLNKIFSDSIDFSHEIHTEPLTLAADSFLQQLEYQQLLIYKELIPVLRKHIKKKERLDEQTLHAFQHANPHFFYVYELLGDYYHATGQQDKAIRNWKKALSLPIPKRSESERIEHKINN
;
A
#
# COMPACT_ATOMS: atom_id res chain seq x y z
N ALA A 1 -12.70 -23.33 -5.39
CA ALA A 1 -11.57 -22.74 -4.65
C ALA A 1 -11.50 -23.19 -3.18
N TYR A 2 -12.54 -22.95 -2.37
CA TYR A 2 -12.52 -23.26 -0.92
C TYR A 2 -12.12 -24.70 -0.57
N ALA A 3 -12.72 -25.71 -1.23
CA ALA A 3 -12.38 -27.11 -1.01
C ALA A 3 -10.91 -27.44 -1.34
N ILE A 4 -10.30 -26.74 -2.31
CA ILE A 4 -8.88 -26.88 -2.65
C ILE A 4 -8.04 -26.25 -1.53
N ALA A 5 -8.36 -25.02 -1.13
CA ALA A 5 -7.65 -24.32 -0.05
C ALA A 5 -7.68 -25.10 1.27
N ARG A 6 -8.82 -25.72 1.61
CA ARG A 6 -9.01 -26.57 2.80
C ARG A 6 -8.12 -27.81 2.82
N LYS A 7 -7.84 -28.41 1.65
CA LYS A 7 -7.00 -29.63 1.56
C LYS A 7 -5.50 -29.35 1.72
N ARG A 8 -5.06 -28.09 1.64
CA ARG A 8 -3.64 -27.72 1.71
C ARG A 8 -3.31 -27.20 3.11
N LYS A 9 -2.14 -27.53 3.64
CA LYS A 9 -1.62 -26.87 4.85
C LYS A 9 -1.07 -25.49 4.49
N THR A 10 -1.13 -24.54 5.42
CA THR A 10 -0.47 -23.24 5.30
C THR A 10 0.40 -23.01 6.53
N PHE A 11 1.51 -22.27 6.36
CA PHE A 11 2.42 -21.94 7.46
C PHE A 11 2.18 -20.53 8.01
N VAL A 12 1.50 -19.67 7.24
CA VAL A 12 1.19 -18.29 7.61
C VAL A 12 -0.30 -18.01 7.46
N SER A 13 -0.75 -16.95 8.12
CA SER A 13 -2.08 -16.39 7.91
C SER A 13 -2.17 -15.71 6.54
N GLU A 14 -3.16 -16.09 5.73
CA GLU A 14 -3.40 -15.55 4.40
C GLU A 14 -4.89 -15.26 4.15
N SER A 15 -5.15 -14.32 3.23
CA SER A 15 -6.48 -14.03 2.68
C SER A 15 -6.44 -14.19 1.16
N ILE A 16 -7.33 -15.01 0.61
CA ILE A 16 -7.39 -15.30 -0.82
C ILE A 16 -8.72 -14.80 -1.38
N LEU A 17 -8.69 -13.69 -2.12
CA LEU A 17 -9.87 -13.18 -2.82
C LEU A 17 -10.10 -14.00 -4.10
N VAL A 18 -11.28 -14.60 -4.22
CA VAL A 18 -11.70 -15.42 -5.36
C VAL A 18 -12.92 -14.78 -6.01
N GLY A 19 -12.81 -14.40 -7.27
CA GLY A 19 -13.94 -13.98 -8.11
C GLY A 19 -14.38 -15.08 -9.06
N SER A 20 -15.70 -15.27 -9.23
CA SER A 20 -16.30 -16.19 -10.18
C SER A 20 -17.18 -15.43 -11.16
N ALA A 21 -16.77 -15.37 -12.43
CA ALA A 21 -17.60 -14.80 -13.50
C ALA A 21 -18.89 -15.61 -13.71
N LYS A 22 -18.80 -16.95 -13.61
CA LYS A 22 -19.93 -17.85 -13.78
C LYS A 22 -21.02 -17.61 -12.73
N ASP A 23 -20.60 -17.40 -11.47
CA ASP A 23 -21.54 -17.21 -10.36
C ASP A 23 -21.89 -15.74 -10.13
N GLY A 24 -21.19 -14.80 -10.80
CA GLY A 24 -21.34 -13.37 -10.61
C GLY A 24 -21.00 -12.92 -9.17
N ARG A 25 -20.10 -13.63 -8.49
CA ARG A 25 -19.80 -13.45 -7.05
C ARG A 25 -18.31 -13.45 -6.78
N ALA A 26 -17.93 -12.83 -5.66
CA ALA A 26 -16.59 -12.93 -5.09
C ALA A 26 -16.66 -13.30 -3.61
N ALA A 27 -15.62 -13.96 -3.10
CA ALA A 27 -15.48 -14.33 -1.69
C ALA A 27 -14.00 -14.30 -1.28
N ILE A 28 -13.74 -14.05 -0.01
CA ILE A 28 -12.41 -14.14 0.60
C ILE A 28 -12.34 -15.47 1.36
N ILE A 29 -11.30 -16.25 1.09
CA ILE A 29 -10.93 -17.40 1.91
C ILE A 29 -9.89 -16.92 2.91
N GLU A 30 -10.26 -16.88 4.18
CA GLU A 30 -9.38 -16.49 5.28
C GLU A 30 -8.83 -17.76 5.91
N LYS A 31 -7.50 -17.86 6.04
CA LYS A 31 -6.88 -19.11 6.45
C LYS A 31 -5.62 -18.89 7.28
N SER A 32 -5.62 -19.46 8.47
CA SER A 32 -4.45 -19.63 9.33
C SER A 32 -3.99 -21.09 9.33
N PRO A 33 -2.87 -21.42 10.00
CA PRO A 33 -2.47 -22.82 10.19
C PRO A 33 -3.53 -23.70 10.87
N GLU A 34 -4.41 -23.09 11.68
CA GLU A 34 -5.37 -23.81 12.52
C GLU A 34 -6.81 -23.72 12.01
N LYS A 35 -7.18 -22.63 11.30
CA LYS A 35 -8.56 -22.31 10.96
C LYS A 35 -8.69 -21.88 9.51
N ILE A 36 -9.87 -22.08 8.94
CA ILE A 36 -10.22 -21.59 7.60
C ILE A 36 -11.68 -21.14 7.59
N ALA A 37 -11.94 -20.00 6.99
CA ALA A 37 -13.27 -19.41 6.88
C ALA A 37 -13.52 -18.90 5.46
N LEU A 38 -14.80 -18.86 5.08
CA LEU A 38 -15.25 -18.24 3.84
C LEU A 38 -16.01 -16.97 4.22
N PHE A 39 -15.55 -15.83 3.74
CA PHE A 39 -16.19 -14.54 3.92
C PHE A 39 -16.73 -14.04 2.58
N THR A 40 -18.01 -13.70 2.52
CA THR A 40 -18.67 -13.25 1.28
C THR A 40 -19.02 -11.77 1.27
N GLY A 41 -18.79 -11.05 2.37
CA GLY A 41 -19.26 -9.68 2.54
C GLY A 41 -20.78 -9.54 2.47
N ASN A 42 -21.26 -8.31 2.61
CA ASN A 42 -22.68 -7.96 2.49
C ASN A 42 -22.87 -7.08 1.24
N GLY A 43 -23.62 -7.58 0.25
CA GLY A 43 -24.00 -6.82 -0.93
C GLY A 43 -23.12 -7.04 -2.17
N GLN A 44 -22.94 -5.99 -2.98
CA GLN A 44 -22.28 -6.05 -4.30
C GLN A 44 -20.77 -5.73 -4.26
N GLN A 45 -20.18 -5.66 -3.07
CA GLN A 45 -18.79 -5.24 -2.87
C GLN A 45 -18.13 -6.10 -1.81
N ILE A 46 -16.87 -6.45 -2.04
CA ILE A 46 -16.00 -7.08 -1.05
C ILE A 46 -14.65 -6.35 -1.06
N ILE A 47 -14.13 -6.04 0.12
CA ILE A 47 -12.82 -5.41 0.31
C ILE A 47 -11.96 -6.38 1.09
N CYS A 48 -10.71 -6.52 0.70
CA CYS A 48 -9.71 -7.25 1.47
C CYS A 48 -8.51 -6.34 1.70
N THR A 49 -8.23 -5.99 2.96
CA THR A 49 -6.93 -5.45 3.35
C THR A 49 -6.15 -6.57 4.07
N ASN A 50 -5.49 -6.29 5.19
CA ASN A 50 -4.57 -7.19 5.87
C ASN A 50 -5.08 -7.65 7.25
N HIS A 51 -6.39 -7.63 7.48
CA HIS A 51 -7.04 -8.25 8.64
C HIS A 51 -8.19 -9.16 8.20
N TYR A 52 -8.55 -10.12 9.04
CA TYR A 52 -9.68 -11.02 8.81
C TYR A 52 -11.01 -10.39 9.25
N GLN A 53 -12.06 -10.73 8.51
CA GLN A 53 -13.40 -10.17 8.60
C GLN A 53 -14.48 -11.23 8.93
N SER A 54 -14.19 -12.52 8.79
CA SER A 54 -15.17 -13.56 9.14
C SER A 54 -15.35 -13.72 10.65
N GLU A 55 -16.55 -14.14 11.05
CA GLU A 55 -16.87 -14.46 12.45
C GLU A 55 -15.90 -15.48 13.08
N THR A 56 -15.40 -16.42 12.28
CA THR A 56 -14.43 -17.44 12.72
C THR A 56 -13.14 -16.83 13.28
N PHE A 57 -12.71 -15.67 12.76
CA PHE A 57 -11.53 -14.94 13.19
C PHE A 57 -11.86 -13.68 14.00
N GLY A 58 -13.15 -13.38 14.22
CA GLY A 58 -13.60 -12.16 14.90
C GLY A 58 -13.17 -12.05 16.36
N HIS A 59 -12.96 -13.18 17.03
CA HIS A 59 -12.45 -13.24 18.41
C HIS A 59 -10.99 -13.73 18.50
N ASP A 60 -10.30 -13.87 17.36
CA ASP A 60 -8.90 -14.27 17.37
C ASP A 60 -8.03 -13.12 17.88
N LYS A 61 -7.25 -13.37 18.95
CA LYS A 61 -6.42 -12.35 19.60
C LYS A 61 -5.47 -11.67 18.63
N ARG A 62 -4.84 -12.42 17.71
CA ARG A 62 -3.88 -11.85 16.75
C ARG A 62 -4.58 -11.01 15.70
N ASN A 63 -5.79 -11.39 15.29
CA ASN A 63 -6.59 -10.58 14.38
C ASN A 63 -7.03 -9.28 15.05
N LEU A 64 -7.52 -9.35 16.29
CA LEU A 64 -7.91 -8.17 17.07
C LEU A 64 -6.75 -7.21 17.29
N GLU A 65 -5.59 -7.73 17.69
CA GLU A 65 -4.35 -6.93 17.84
C GLU A 65 -3.98 -6.25 16.52
N ASN A 66 -3.95 -6.99 15.41
CA ASN A 66 -3.65 -6.43 14.10
C ASN A 66 -4.66 -5.37 13.64
N ILE A 67 -5.96 -5.52 13.93
CA ILE A 67 -6.97 -4.49 13.69
C ILE A 67 -6.66 -3.25 14.54
N GLU A 68 -6.30 -3.43 15.81
CA GLU A 68 -6.10 -2.33 16.73
C GLU A 68 -4.82 -1.53 16.46
N THR A 69 -3.75 -2.20 16.00
CA THR A 69 -2.40 -1.61 15.99
C THR A 69 -1.83 -1.34 14.59
N SER A 70 -2.49 -1.77 13.51
CA SER A 70 -2.01 -1.61 12.13
C SER A 70 -2.79 -0.59 11.30
N ASP A 71 -2.25 -0.26 10.13
CA ASP A 71 -2.85 0.58 9.10
C ASP A 71 -4.03 -0.10 8.36
N SER A 72 -4.27 -1.39 8.61
CA SER A 72 -5.19 -2.18 7.79
C SER A 72 -6.65 -1.72 7.85
N PRO A 73 -7.24 -1.35 9.01
CA PRO A 73 -8.59 -0.80 9.04
C PRO A 73 -8.68 0.59 8.43
N TYR A 74 -7.61 1.39 8.55
CA TYR A 74 -7.57 2.72 7.93
C TYR A 74 -7.62 2.64 6.40
N ARG A 75 -6.80 1.77 5.79
CA ARG A 75 -6.87 1.49 4.35
C ARG A 75 -8.22 0.91 3.93
N PHE A 76 -8.84 0.10 4.78
CA PHE A 76 -10.18 -0.44 4.52
C PHE A 76 -11.20 0.70 4.42
N ALA A 77 -11.22 1.61 5.39
CA ALA A 77 -12.09 2.79 5.36
C ALA A 77 -11.83 3.67 4.13
N ARG A 78 -10.56 3.89 3.79
CA ARG A 78 -10.21 4.66 2.59
C ARG A 78 -10.68 3.98 1.29
N LEU A 79 -10.54 2.66 1.17
CA LEU A 79 -11.10 1.92 0.04
C LEU A 79 -12.62 2.04 -0.03
N GLN A 80 -13.33 2.04 1.11
CA GLN A 80 -14.79 2.22 1.11
C GLN A 80 -15.20 3.58 0.53
N GLU A 81 -14.53 4.67 0.90
CA GLU A 81 -14.76 6.01 0.32
C GLU A 81 -14.54 6.00 -1.18
N LEU A 82 -13.35 5.58 -1.61
CA LEU A 82 -12.95 5.59 -3.01
C LEU A 82 -13.85 4.72 -3.87
N LEU A 83 -14.25 3.54 -3.39
CA LEU A 83 -15.17 2.65 -4.11
C LEU A 83 -16.59 3.23 -4.21
N LYS A 84 -17.03 4.02 -3.22
CA LYS A 84 -18.33 4.71 -3.24
C LYS A 84 -18.34 5.85 -4.26
N GLU A 85 -17.31 6.68 -4.27
CA GLU A 85 -17.15 7.83 -5.15
C GLU A 85 -17.01 7.43 -6.63
N ASN A 86 -16.41 6.27 -6.89
CA ASN A 86 -16.06 5.84 -8.24
C ASN A 86 -17.10 4.91 -8.90
N ARG A 87 -18.30 4.73 -8.34
CA ARG A 87 -19.34 3.87 -8.97
C ARG A 87 -19.93 4.51 -10.24
N PRO A 88 -20.27 3.71 -11.29
CA PRO A 88 -19.81 2.34 -11.51
C PRO A 88 -18.31 2.32 -11.83
N ILE A 89 -17.61 1.29 -11.34
CA ILE A 89 -16.16 1.12 -11.51
C ILE A 89 -15.86 0.60 -12.91
N ASN A 90 -14.90 1.24 -13.59
CA ASN A 90 -14.29 0.78 -14.83
C ASN A 90 -12.77 0.66 -14.64
N ALA A 91 -12.03 0.23 -15.66
CA ALA A 91 -10.58 0.02 -15.55
C ALA A 91 -9.82 1.32 -15.17
N SER A 92 -10.18 2.46 -15.77
CA SER A 92 -9.55 3.75 -15.44
C SER A 92 -9.79 4.17 -13.98
N LYS A 93 -11.03 4.04 -13.50
CA LYS A 93 -11.35 4.33 -12.09
C LYS A 93 -10.70 3.33 -11.12
N ALA A 94 -10.60 2.05 -11.48
CA ALA A 94 -9.89 1.08 -10.65
C ALA A 94 -8.39 1.43 -10.55
N ALA A 95 -7.78 1.87 -11.67
CA ALA A 95 -6.40 2.33 -11.67
C ALA A 95 -6.20 3.58 -10.80
N SER A 96 -7.13 4.54 -10.83
CA SER A 96 -7.02 5.73 -9.97
C SER A 96 -7.13 5.40 -8.48
N ILE A 97 -7.99 4.46 -8.10
CA ILE A 97 -8.10 3.95 -6.72
C ILE A 97 -6.78 3.29 -6.29
N LEU A 98 -6.24 2.39 -7.11
CA LEU A 98 -4.98 1.70 -6.82
C LEU A 98 -3.78 2.65 -6.76
N ARG A 99 -3.84 3.79 -7.44
CA ARG A 99 -2.82 4.85 -7.42
C ARG A 99 -3.03 5.88 -6.31
N ASN A 100 -4.11 5.81 -5.53
CA ASN A 100 -4.46 6.82 -4.53
C ASN A 100 -3.44 6.89 -3.38
N ARG A 101 -3.01 8.12 -3.05
CA ARG A 101 -1.95 8.41 -2.06
C ARG A 101 -2.46 9.15 -0.83
N LYS A 102 -3.75 9.46 -0.78
CA LYS A 102 -4.37 10.27 0.28
C LYS A 102 -5.04 9.37 1.31
N GLY A 103 -5.17 9.89 2.52
CA GLY A 103 -5.87 9.21 3.60
C GLY A 103 -7.39 9.36 3.51
N VAL A 104 -8.07 8.79 4.50
CA VAL A 104 -9.51 8.97 4.74
C VAL A 104 -9.85 10.46 4.73
N GLY A 105 -10.93 10.84 4.04
CA GLY A 105 -11.33 12.25 3.90
C GLY A 105 -10.29 13.13 3.20
N GLU A 106 -9.53 12.60 2.26
CA GLU A 106 -8.44 13.28 1.54
C GLU A 106 -7.27 13.75 2.44
N ALA A 107 -7.11 13.16 3.63
CA ALA A 107 -6.05 13.55 4.55
C ALA A 107 -4.65 13.50 3.94
N GLU A 108 -3.82 14.49 4.26
CA GLU A 108 -2.42 14.55 3.86
C GLU A 108 -1.58 13.61 4.74
N LEU A 109 -1.08 12.52 4.18
CA LEU A 109 -0.32 11.49 4.91
C LEU A 109 1.20 11.63 4.76
N GLY A 110 1.65 12.42 3.79
CA GLY A 110 2.99 12.29 3.21
C GLY A 110 3.09 11.09 2.27
N LEU A 111 4.00 11.18 1.31
CA LEU A 111 4.19 10.12 0.32
C LEU A 111 4.81 8.87 0.97
N ALA A 112 4.44 7.69 0.48
CA ALA A 112 4.89 6.38 0.99
C ALA A 112 4.38 5.98 2.39
N ASN A 113 3.42 6.71 2.97
CA ASN A 113 2.79 6.33 4.23
C ASN A 113 1.96 5.05 4.08
N GLU A 114 2.12 4.07 4.98
CA GLU A 114 1.39 2.80 4.90
C GLU A 114 -0.14 2.92 5.03
N MET A 115 -0.64 4.04 5.54
CA MET A 115 -2.07 4.36 5.57
C MET A 115 -2.67 4.61 4.18
N ALA A 116 -1.85 4.91 3.17
CA ALA A 116 -2.30 5.12 1.79
C ALA A 116 -2.49 3.78 1.03
N ILE A 117 -3.29 3.80 -0.05
CA ILE A 117 -3.43 2.64 -0.95
C ILE A 117 -2.15 2.44 -1.76
N ASN A 118 -1.60 3.52 -2.30
CA ASN A 118 -0.30 3.53 -2.96
C ASN A 118 0.80 4.02 -2.02
N GLN A 119 1.53 3.05 -1.47
CA GLN A 119 2.66 3.26 -0.59
C GLN A 119 4.00 3.32 -1.36
N PHE A 120 3.99 3.17 -2.68
CA PHE A 120 5.21 3.09 -3.52
C PHE A 120 6.17 1.97 -3.11
N ILE A 121 5.61 0.79 -2.83
CA ILE A 121 6.35 -0.46 -2.56
C ILE A 121 5.84 -1.65 -3.36
N ALA A 122 4.64 -1.56 -3.95
CA ALA A 122 4.07 -2.63 -4.74
C ALA A 122 4.93 -2.88 -5.97
N HIS A 123 5.18 -4.16 -6.30
CA HIS A 123 5.90 -4.51 -7.51
C HIS A 123 5.03 -4.31 -8.75
N HIS A 124 3.74 -4.62 -8.61
CA HIS A 124 2.71 -4.43 -9.62
C HIS A 124 1.34 -4.40 -8.93
N SER A 125 0.33 -4.04 -9.72
CA SER A 125 -1.07 -4.06 -9.35
C SER A 125 -1.88 -4.55 -10.55
N VAL A 126 -3.01 -5.19 -10.27
CA VAL A 126 -3.81 -5.87 -11.29
C VAL A 126 -5.25 -5.40 -11.21
N ILE A 127 -5.82 -5.12 -12.38
CA ILE A 127 -7.26 -4.91 -12.54
C ILE A 127 -7.79 -6.06 -13.39
N PHE A 128 -8.83 -6.74 -12.93
CA PHE A 128 -9.42 -7.85 -13.67
C PHE A 128 -10.92 -7.68 -13.83
N GLN A 129 -11.39 -7.77 -15.08
CA GLN A 129 -12.80 -7.84 -15.44
C GLN A 129 -13.13 -9.28 -15.86
N PRO A 130 -13.41 -10.18 -14.91
CA PRO A 130 -13.48 -11.61 -15.17
C PRO A 130 -14.60 -11.99 -16.15
N GLY A 131 -15.74 -11.30 -16.11
CA GLY A 131 -16.84 -11.52 -17.06
C GLY A 131 -16.51 -11.17 -18.52
N LYS A 132 -15.56 -10.24 -18.73
CA LYS A 132 -15.05 -9.89 -20.07
C LYS A 132 -13.75 -10.60 -20.41
N LYS A 133 -13.14 -11.29 -19.44
CA LYS A 133 -11.79 -11.86 -19.55
C LYS A 133 -10.73 -10.83 -19.97
N LEU A 134 -10.89 -9.59 -19.50
CA LEU A 134 -9.92 -8.50 -19.70
C LEU A 134 -9.13 -8.26 -18.41
N MET A 135 -7.82 -8.20 -18.51
CA MET A 135 -6.91 -7.96 -17.39
C MET A 135 -5.97 -6.81 -17.71
N TRP A 136 -5.63 -6.00 -16.71
CA TRP A 136 -4.60 -4.98 -16.82
C TRP A 136 -3.56 -5.20 -15.75
N VAL A 137 -2.28 -5.10 -16.12
CA VAL A 137 -1.15 -5.21 -15.18
C VAL A 137 -0.34 -3.92 -15.25
N SER A 138 -0.11 -3.28 -14.09
CA SER A 138 0.71 -2.08 -14.03
C SER A 138 2.19 -2.38 -14.28
N THR A 139 2.85 -1.50 -15.02
CA THR A 139 4.31 -1.52 -15.18
C THR A 139 5.00 -0.65 -14.13
N SER A 140 6.33 -0.80 -14.06
CA SER A 140 7.21 0.08 -13.28
C SER A 140 7.04 1.57 -13.68
N PRO A 141 7.22 2.51 -12.73
CA PRO A 141 7.49 2.28 -11.31
C PRO A 141 6.22 1.97 -10.51
N TRP A 142 6.31 0.91 -9.68
CA TRP A 142 5.23 0.42 -8.82
C TRP A 142 3.91 0.17 -9.57
N GLN A 143 2.85 0.87 -9.17
CA GLN A 143 1.55 0.90 -9.83
C GLN A 143 1.29 2.20 -10.61
N CYS A 144 2.31 3.04 -10.76
CA CYS A 144 2.22 4.34 -11.44
C CYS A 144 2.58 4.25 -12.93
N GLY A 145 3.26 3.19 -13.38
CA GLY A 145 3.48 2.98 -14.81
C GLY A 145 2.19 2.69 -15.58
N LYS A 146 2.29 2.46 -16.90
CA LYS A 146 1.14 2.11 -17.73
C LYS A 146 0.47 0.83 -17.22
N TYR A 147 -0.83 0.71 -17.41
CA TYR A 147 -1.54 -0.55 -17.19
C TYR A 147 -1.71 -1.24 -18.54
N VAL A 148 -0.85 -2.22 -18.82
CA VAL A 148 -0.89 -3.00 -20.07
C VAL A 148 -2.11 -3.89 -20.04
N ALA A 149 -2.95 -3.80 -21.07
CA ALA A 149 -4.17 -4.57 -21.18
C ALA A 149 -3.92 -5.92 -21.87
N TYR A 150 -4.58 -6.96 -21.37
CA TYR A 150 -4.54 -8.32 -21.87
C TYR A 150 -5.97 -8.81 -22.09
N ASP A 151 -6.27 -9.23 -23.31
CA ASP A 151 -7.52 -9.89 -23.65
C ASP A 151 -7.32 -11.41 -23.60
N LEU A 152 -7.80 -12.03 -22.53
CA LEU A 152 -7.61 -13.46 -22.33
C LEU A 152 -8.46 -14.30 -23.31
N ASN A 153 -9.46 -13.73 -23.99
CA ASN A 153 -10.14 -14.45 -25.08
C ASN A 153 -9.20 -14.69 -26.25
N LYS A 154 -8.35 -13.70 -26.56
CA LYS A 154 -7.33 -13.82 -27.61
C LYS A 154 -6.15 -14.67 -27.16
N ILE A 155 -5.69 -14.49 -25.92
CA ILE A 155 -4.53 -15.24 -25.41
C ILE A 155 -4.81 -16.74 -25.33
N PHE A 156 -6.02 -17.13 -24.95
CA PHE A 156 -6.41 -18.54 -24.88
C PHE A 156 -7.10 -19.05 -26.15
N SER A 157 -6.99 -18.34 -27.28
CA SER A 157 -7.42 -18.87 -28.58
C SER A 157 -6.30 -19.69 -29.23
N ASP A 158 -6.66 -20.54 -30.19
CA ASP A 158 -5.70 -21.39 -30.91
C ASP A 158 -4.85 -20.60 -31.94
N SER A 159 -5.06 -19.29 -32.05
CA SER A 159 -4.54 -18.44 -33.13
C SER A 159 -3.53 -17.39 -32.65
N ILE A 160 -3.13 -17.43 -31.38
CA ILE A 160 -2.26 -16.39 -30.82
C ILE A 160 -0.80 -16.62 -31.24
N ASP A 161 -0.14 -15.55 -31.70
CA ASP A 161 1.29 -15.56 -32.00
C ASP A 161 2.09 -15.12 -30.77
N PHE A 162 2.84 -16.06 -30.19
CA PHE A 162 3.70 -15.82 -29.03
C PHE A 162 5.08 -15.27 -29.40
N SER A 163 5.41 -15.09 -30.68
CA SER A 163 6.70 -14.54 -31.10
C SER A 163 6.82 -13.02 -30.92
N HIS A 164 5.72 -12.34 -30.56
CA HIS A 164 5.66 -10.90 -30.31
C HIS A 164 5.06 -10.59 -28.93
N GLU A 165 5.24 -9.34 -28.46
CA GLU A 165 4.65 -8.89 -27.20
C GLU A 165 3.11 -8.90 -27.26
N ILE A 166 2.49 -9.78 -26.48
CA ILE A 166 1.03 -9.88 -26.45
C ILE A 166 0.45 -8.82 -25.52
N HIS A 167 -0.28 -7.86 -26.09
CA HIS A 167 -1.06 -6.88 -25.35
C HIS A 167 -2.19 -6.32 -26.23
N THR A 168 -3.14 -5.63 -25.60
CA THR A 168 -4.27 -4.97 -26.29
C THR A 168 -4.12 -3.46 -26.18
N GLU A 169 -3.28 -2.88 -27.05
CA GLU A 169 -2.86 -1.48 -26.95
C GLU A 169 -4.01 -0.46 -26.84
N PRO A 170 -5.13 -0.57 -27.59
CA PRO A 170 -6.25 0.37 -27.46
C PRO A 170 -6.92 0.38 -26.08
N LEU A 171 -6.70 -0.66 -25.27
CA LEU A 171 -7.23 -0.76 -23.90
C LEU A 171 -6.18 -0.45 -22.83
N THR A 172 -4.89 -0.31 -23.21
CA THR A 172 -3.81 0.05 -22.29
C THR A 172 -4.11 1.41 -21.65
N LEU A 173 -4.03 1.50 -20.32
CA LEU A 173 -4.17 2.78 -19.63
C LEU A 173 -2.80 3.45 -19.51
N ALA A 174 -2.77 4.75 -19.76
CA ALA A 174 -1.55 5.55 -19.62
C ALA A 174 -0.96 5.46 -18.20
N ALA A 175 0.33 5.78 -18.12
CA ALA A 175 1.00 6.00 -16.84
C ALA A 175 0.30 7.11 -16.04
N ASP A 176 0.45 7.06 -14.71
CA ASP A 176 -0.07 8.08 -13.82
C ASP A 176 0.58 9.43 -14.12
N SER A 177 -0.22 10.48 -14.30
CA SER A 177 0.30 11.85 -14.49
C SER A 177 1.10 12.34 -13.30
N PHE A 178 0.96 11.70 -12.12
CA PHE A 178 1.83 11.88 -10.95
C PHE A 178 3.32 11.80 -11.31
N LEU A 179 3.72 10.94 -12.24
CA LEU A 179 5.15 10.78 -12.62
C LEU A 179 5.76 12.03 -13.27
N GLN A 180 4.92 12.98 -13.69
CA GLN A 180 5.35 14.25 -14.27
C GLN A 180 5.32 15.41 -13.27
N GLN A 181 4.84 15.16 -12.04
CA GLN A 181 4.69 16.19 -11.02
C GLN A 181 5.96 16.36 -10.18
N LEU A 182 6.10 17.53 -9.54
CA LEU A 182 7.23 17.83 -8.66
C LEU A 182 7.29 16.85 -7.47
N GLU A 183 6.14 16.44 -6.96
CA GLU A 183 5.98 15.51 -5.85
C GLU A 183 6.60 14.13 -6.14
N TYR A 184 6.65 13.72 -7.41
CA TYR A 184 7.36 12.49 -7.78
C TYR A 184 8.88 12.66 -7.64
N GLN A 185 9.44 13.79 -8.06
CA GLN A 185 10.87 14.08 -7.87
C GLN A 185 11.21 14.17 -6.37
N GLN A 186 10.34 14.80 -5.58
CA GLN A 186 10.47 14.86 -4.13
C GLN A 186 10.46 13.45 -3.49
N LEU A 187 9.59 12.55 -3.93
CA LEU A 187 9.60 11.14 -3.49
C LEU A 187 10.93 10.43 -3.79
N LEU A 188 11.51 10.66 -4.98
CA LEU A 188 12.79 10.05 -5.36
C LEU A 188 13.93 10.57 -4.48
N ILE A 189 14.02 11.89 -4.27
CA ILE A 189 15.00 12.52 -3.38
C ILE A 189 14.84 11.96 -1.95
N TYR A 190 13.61 11.88 -1.45
CA TYR A 190 13.33 11.29 -0.14
C TYR A 190 13.85 9.85 -0.05
N LYS A 191 13.55 8.99 -1.02
CA LYS A 191 14.01 7.59 -1.04
C LYS A 191 15.53 7.47 -1.15
N GLU A 192 16.19 8.34 -1.92
CA GLU A 192 17.65 8.38 -2.10
C GLU A 192 18.38 8.81 -0.82
N LEU A 193 17.83 9.76 -0.06
CA LEU A 193 18.47 10.31 1.14
C LEU A 193 18.31 9.42 2.39
N ILE A 194 17.31 8.54 2.46
CA ILE A 194 17.16 7.59 3.59
C ILE A 194 18.45 6.79 3.88
N PRO A 195 19.05 6.06 2.92
CA PRO A 195 20.28 5.31 3.19
C PRO A 195 21.45 6.21 3.56
N VAL A 196 21.53 7.44 3.01
CA VAL A 196 22.55 8.43 3.36
C VAL A 196 22.43 8.84 4.83
N LEU A 197 21.23 9.23 5.29
CA LEU A 197 20.99 9.57 6.69
C LEU A 197 21.26 8.39 7.61
N ARG A 198 20.75 7.19 7.30
CA ARG A 198 20.98 5.98 8.11
C ARG A 198 22.46 5.66 8.27
N LYS A 199 23.27 5.83 7.21
CA LYS A 199 24.72 5.65 7.26
C LYS A 199 25.38 6.66 8.21
N HIS A 200 25.03 7.94 8.11
CA HIS A 200 25.60 8.99 8.96
C HIS A 200 25.16 8.88 10.42
N ILE A 201 23.90 8.50 10.68
CA ILE A 201 23.39 8.16 12.02
C ILE A 201 24.24 7.05 12.64
N LYS A 202 24.44 5.94 11.93
CA LYS A 202 25.23 4.79 12.42
C LYS A 202 26.67 5.18 12.74
N LYS A 203 27.26 6.05 11.94
CA LYS A 203 28.64 6.53 12.12
C LYS A 203 28.78 7.73 13.05
N LYS A 204 27.66 8.34 13.47
CA LYS A 204 27.61 9.60 14.23
C LYS A 204 28.34 10.75 13.52
N GLU A 205 28.29 10.74 12.18
CA GLU A 205 28.92 11.76 11.32
C GLU A 205 27.91 12.87 11.00
N ARG A 206 28.38 14.12 10.90
CA ARG A 206 27.55 15.25 10.50
C ARG A 206 27.37 15.29 8.98
N LEU A 207 26.16 15.58 8.56
CA LEU A 207 25.80 16.03 7.22
C LEU A 207 25.73 17.55 7.18
N ASP A 208 25.86 18.12 5.98
CA ASP A 208 25.61 19.54 5.77
C ASP A 208 24.12 19.86 5.94
N GLU A 209 23.81 21.10 6.33
CA GLU A 209 22.42 21.51 6.58
C GLU A 209 21.57 21.53 5.29
N GLN A 210 22.17 21.70 4.10
CA GLN A 210 21.41 21.68 2.84
C GLN A 210 20.83 20.29 2.58
N THR A 211 21.59 19.23 2.82
CA THR A 211 21.12 17.84 2.73
C THR A 211 19.98 17.56 3.70
N LEU A 212 20.06 18.06 4.95
CA LEU A 212 19.01 17.88 5.96
C LEU A 212 17.73 18.64 5.57
N HIS A 213 17.86 19.87 5.08
CA HIS A 213 16.74 20.64 4.54
C HIS A 213 16.12 19.95 3.32
N ALA A 214 16.93 19.46 2.38
CA ALA A 214 16.43 18.72 1.22
C ALA A 214 15.63 17.49 1.63
N PHE A 215 16.11 16.72 2.62
CA PHE A 215 15.37 15.56 3.14
C PHE A 215 14.03 15.95 3.77
N GLN A 216 14.00 17.03 4.57
CA GLN A 216 12.78 17.52 5.18
C GLN A 216 11.76 18.00 4.14
N HIS A 217 12.21 18.77 3.14
CA HIS A 217 11.37 19.31 2.08
C HIS A 217 10.88 18.26 1.08
N ALA A 218 11.60 17.14 0.93
CA ALA A 218 11.25 16.07 0.02
C ALA A 218 9.99 15.29 0.44
N ASN A 219 9.61 15.30 1.73
CA ASN A 219 8.37 14.64 2.17
C ASN A 219 7.85 15.23 3.51
N PRO A 220 7.44 16.51 3.53
CA PRO A 220 7.23 17.27 4.77
C PRO A 220 6.02 16.84 5.60
N HIS A 221 5.16 15.97 5.06
CA HIS A 221 4.00 15.44 5.77
C HIS A 221 4.20 14.01 6.27
N PHE A 222 5.33 13.37 5.93
CA PHE A 222 5.57 12.00 6.34
C PHE A 222 6.32 11.94 7.68
N PHE A 223 5.71 11.29 8.69
CA PHE A 223 6.24 11.23 10.05
C PHE A 223 7.70 10.72 10.09
N TYR A 224 8.04 9.75 9.24
CA TYR A 224 9.36 9.10 9.24
C TYR A 224 10.50 10.04 8.85
N VAL A 225 10.22 11.13 8.10
CA VAL A 225 11.21 12.18 7.86
C VAL A 225 11.68 12.77 9.19
N TYR A 226 10.74 13.13 10.04
CA TYR A 226 11.04 13.75 11.33
C TYR A 226 11.56 12.73 12.35
N GLU A 227 11.12 11.47 12.28
CA GLU A 227 11.74 10.41 13.09
C GLU A 227 13.24 10.29 12.77
N LEU A 228 13.59 10.19 11.47
CA LEU A 228 14.97 9.99 11.05
C LEU A 228 15.85 11.23 11.28
N LEU A 229 15.31 12.43 11.12
CA LEU A 229 16.01 13.67 11.50
C LEU A 229 16.23 13.74 13.01
N GLY A 230 15.26 13.30 13.81
CA GLY A 230 15.41 13.19 15.25
C GLY A 230 16.56 12.25 15.63
N ASP A 231 16.58 11.07 15.01
CA ASP A 231 17.65 10.07 15.21
C ASP A 231 19.03 10.61 14.80
N TYR A 232 19.10 11.36 13.70
CA TYR A 232 20.30 12.06 13.25
C TYR A 232 20.79 13.11 14.24
N TYR A 233 19.91 13.99 14.71
CA TYR A 233 20.29 15.02 15.65
C TYR A 233 20.72 14.42 17.00
N HIS A 234 20.06 13.36 17.46
CA HIS A 234 20.47 12.63 18.65
C HIS A 234 21.87 12.02 18.48
N ALA A 235 22.10 11.30 17.37
CA ALA A 235 23.39 10.67 17.08
C ALA A 235 24.56 11.66 16.98
N THR A 236 24.28 12.93 16.59
CA THR A 236 25.27 14.00 16.45
C THR A 236 25.35 14.96 17.64
N GLY A 237 24.72 14.60 18.77
CA GLY A 237 24.79 15.34 20.04
C GLY A 237 23.91 16.58 20.14
N GLN A 238 22.93 16.74 19.25
CA GLN A 238 22.01 17.89 19.20
C GLN A 238 20.64 17.53 19.79
N GLN A 239 20.59 17.23 21.09
CA GLN A 239 19.42 16.65 21.76
C GLN A 239 18.14 17.51 21.63
N ASP A 240 18.25 18.84 21.75
CA ASP A 240 17.08 19.73 21.60
C ASP A 240 16.46 19.65 20.20
N LYS A 241 17.29 19.54 19.16
CA LYS A 241 16.81 19.35 17.78
C LYS A 241 16.19 17.96 17.62
N ALA A 242 16.73 16.94 18.28
CA ALA A 242 16.19 15.58 18.25
C ALA A 242 14.76 15.53 18.82
N ILE A 243 14.58 16.03 20.04
CA ILE A 243 13.28 16.08 20.73
C ILE A 243 12.25 16.88 19.91
N ARG A 244 12.63 18.02 19.33
CA ARG A 244 11.74 18.80 18.46
C ARG A 244 11.24 18.00 17.25
N ASN A 245 12.14 17.25 16.61
CA ASN A 245 11.80 16.43 15.44
C ASN A 245 10.94 15.23 15.82
N TRP A 246 11.26 14.49 16.89
CA TRP A 246 10.41 13.38 17.35
C TRP A 246 9.01 13.85 17.77
N LYS A 247 8.90 14.99 18.46
CA LYS A 247 7.59 15.61 18.74
C LYS A 247 6.83 15.99 17.46
N LYS A 248 7.53 16.48 16.44
CA LYS A 248 6.93 16.77 15.13
C LYS A 248 6.45 15.49 14.45
N ALA A 249 7.21 14.40 14.51
CA ALA A 249 6.80 13.09 13.98
C ALA A 249 5.49 12.60 14.62
N LEU A 250 5.37 12.68 15.95
CA LEU A 250 4.16 12.30 16.69
C LEU A 250 2.93 13.18 16.39
N SER A 251 3.12 14.36 15.79
CA SER A 251 2.02 15.23 15.35
C SER A 251 1.49 14.89 13.94
N LEU A 252 2.12 13.95 13.24
CA LEU A 252 1.77 13.54 11.88
C LEU A 252 1.09 12.16 11.88
N PRO A 253 0.40 11.76 10.80
CA PRO A 253 -0.22 10.44 10.71
C PRO A 253 0.82 9.32 10.77
N ILE A 254 0.75 8.49 11.82
CA ILE A 254 1.60 7.31 12.02
C ILE A 254 0.75 6.04 11.79
N PRO A 255 1.18 5.14 10.89
CA PRO A 255 0.38 3.98 10.50
C PRO A 255 0.23 2.92 11.59
N LYS A 256 1.25 2.73 12.43
CA LYS A 256 1.27 1.65 13.43
C LYS A 256 1.53 2.17 14.83
N ARG A 257 0.81 1.60 15.81
CA ARG A 257 0.98 1.93 17.23
C ARG A 257 2.41 1.73 17.72
N SER A 258 3.07 0.65 17.28
CA SER A 258 4.46 0.36 17.67
C SER A 258 5.45 1.45 17.22
N GLU A 259 5.13 2.20 16.16
CA GLU A 259 5.99 3.28 15.66
C GLU A 259 5.83 4.55 16.49
N SER A 260 4.59 4.89 16.88
CA SER A 260 4.36 6.01 17.80
C SER A 260 4.96 5.73 19.18
N GLU A 261 4.75 4.54 19.74
CA GLU A 261 5.34 4.13 21.02
C GLU A 261 6.88 4.17 20.99
N ARG A 262 7.49 3.73 19.88
CA ARG A 262 8.94 3.82 19.68
C ARG A 262 9.42 5.28 19.69
N ILE A 263 8.72 6.19 19.02
CA ILE A 263 9.11 7.61 18.96
C ILE A 263 8.90 8.29 20.33
N GLU A 264 7.83 7.97 21.04
CA GLU A 264 7.60 8.45 22.42
C GLU A 264 8.72 8.01 23.37
N HIS A 265 9.15 6.75 23.27
CA HIS A 265 10.26 6.21 24.05
C HIS A 265 11.56 6.97 23.81
N LYS A 266 11.83 7.41 22.57
CA LYS A 266 13.01 8.23 22.23
C LYS A 266 12.99 9.62 22.88
N ILE A 267 11.82 10.16 23.22
CA ILE A 267 11.70 11.48 23.86
C ILE A 267 11.89 11.39 25.38
N ASN A 268 11.45 10.28 25.98
CA ASN A 268 11.43 10.10 27.43
C ASN A 268 12.75 9.57 28.01
N ASN A 269 13.67 9.09 27.17
CA ASN A 269 14.97 8.52 27.52
C ASN A 269 16.12 9.25 26.83
#